data_AF-A0A2K6CTG4-F1
#
_entry.id   AF-A0A2K6CTG4-F1
#
_cell.length_a   1.000
_cell.length_b   1.000
_cell.length_c   1.000
_cell.angle_alpha   90.00
_cell.angle_beta   90.00
_cell.angle_gamma   90.00
#
_symmetry.space_group_name_H-M   'P 1'
#
loop_
_entity.id
_entity.type
_entity.pdbx_description
1 polymer ?
#
loop_
_entity_poly.entity_id
_entity_poly.type
_entity_poly.pdbx_seq_one_letter_code
_entity_poly.pdbx_strand_id
1 'polypeptide(L)'
;MLSRAKPAVGRGVQPTDKKKKKGRKIPKLEELLSKRDFTGAITLLEFKRHVGEEEEDTNLWLGYCAFHLGDYKRALEEYENATKEENCNSEVWVNLACTYFFLGMYKQAEAAGFKASKSRLQNRLLFHLAHKHIEKGQIN
;
A
#
# COMPACT_ATOMS: atom_id res chain seq x y z
N MET A 1 -40.13 51.27 15.41
CA MET A 1 -39.24 51.53 16.56
C MET A 1 -38.06 50.58 16.48
N LEU A 2 -36.85 51.11 16.26
CA LEU A 2 -35.60 50.35 16.35
C LEU A 2 -35.34 49.99 17.81
N SER A 3 -35.00 48.74 18.10
CA SER A 3 -34.17 48.42 19.26
C SER A 3 -33.13 47.39 18.85
N ARG A 4 -31.90 47.89 18.67
CA ARG A 4 -30.70 47.12 18.37
C ARG A 4 -30.22 46.51 19.70
N ALA A 5 -30.21 45.19 19.81
CA ALA A 5 -29.52 44.51 20.90
C ALA A 5 -28.00 44.57 20.66
N LYS A 6 -27.26 44.97 21.71
CA LYS A 6 -25.82 45.27 21.74
C LYS A 6 -24.94 44.01 21.66
N PRO A 7 -23.66 44.14 21.25
CA PRO A 7 -22.70 43.05 21.13
C PRO A 7 -22.12 42.65 22.50
N ALA A 8 -21.81 41.36 22.69
CA ALA A 8 -21.05 40.88 23.84
C ALA A 8 -19.57 40.71 23.45
N VAL A 9 -18.74 41.62 23.94
CA VAL A 9 -17.28 41.57 23.88
C VAL A 9 -16.75 40.58 24.92
N GLY A 10 -15.98 39.59 24.45
CA GLY A 10 -14.76 39.09 25.08
C GLY A 10 -14.85 38.34 26.42
N ARG A 11 -14.55 37.04 26.40
CA ARG A 11 -13.73 36.40 27.45
C ARG A 11 -13.02 35.15 26.94
N GLY A 12 -11.70 35.22 26.99
CA GLY A 12 -10.82 34.07 27.23
C GLY A 12 -10.59 33.13 26.06
N VAL A 13 -9.58 33.44 25.24
CA VAL A 13 -8.78 32.41 24.60
C VAL A 13 -8.27 31.49 25.70
N GLN A 14 -8.84 30.29 25.82
CA GLN A 14 -8.19 29.25 26.60
C GLN A 14 -6.89 28.88 25.88
N PRO A 15 -5.72 28.91 26.55
CA PRO A 15 -4.50 28.43 25.96
C PRO A 15 -4.61 26.91 25.91
N THR A 16 -5.16 26.37 24.82
CA THR A 16 -5.04 24.93 24.55
C THR A 16 -3.56 24.62 24.51
N ASP A 17 -3.14 23.75 25.43
CA ASP A 17 -1.79 23.32 25.68
C ASP A 17 -0.91 23.36 24.43
N LYS A 18 0.01 24.33 24.41
CA LYS A 18 1.21 24.26 23.59
C LYS A 18 2.08 23.13 24.15
N LYS A 19 1.65 21.88 23.97
CA LYS A 19 2.55 20.72 23.99
C LYS A 19 3.54 20.99 22.88
N LYS A 20 4.71 21.49 23.29
CA LYS A 20 5.91 21.70 22.50
C LYS A 20 5.98 20.59 21.46
N LYS A 21 5.75 20.92 20.18
CA LYS A 21 6.12 20.08 19.04
C LYS A 21 7.65 19.98 19.06
N LYS A 22 8.21 19.17 19.96
CA LYS A 22 9.58 18.65 19.82
C LYS A 22 9.59 18.06 18.42
N GLY A 23 10.46 18.56 17.55
CA GLY A 23 10.48 18.23 16.12
C GLY A 23 10.22 16.74 15.93
N ARG A 24 9.02 16.40 15.46
CA ARG A 24 8.65 15.00 15.23
C ARG A 24 9.57 14.55 14.10
N LYS A 25 10.55 13.70 14.44
CA LYS A 25 11.41 13.07 13.45
C LYS A 25 10.48 12.34 12.46
N ILE A 26 10.73 12.52 11.18
CA ILE A 26 10.00 11.79 10.14
C ILE A 26 10.25 10.30 10.40
N PRO A 27 9.20 9.48 10.59
CA PRO A 27 9.36 8.06 10.84
C PRO A 27 10.02 7.39 9.62
N LYS A 28 10.77 6.32 9.87
CA LYS A 28 11.34 5.52 8.78
C LYS A 28 10.29 4.54 8.24
N LEU A 29 10.47 4.11 6.99
CA LEU A 29 9.57 3.16 6.34
C LEU A 29 9.45 1.86 7.16
N GLU A 30 10.57 1.31 7.63
CA GLU A 30 10.60 0.06 8.39
C GLU A 30 9.84 0.16 9.71
N GLU A 31 9.87 1.35 10.34
CA GLU A 31 9.11 1.61 11.56
C GLU A 31 7.59 1.58 11.29
N LEU A 32 7.15 2.16 10.18
CA LEU A 32 5.75 2.16 9.78
C LEU A 32 5.29 0.74 9.40
N LEU A 33 6.09 0.02 8.62
CA LEU A 33 5.80 -1.37 8.22
C LEU A 33 5.74 -2.32 9.43
N SER A 34 6.68 -2.21 10.37
CA SER A 34 6.68 -3.04 11.59
C SER A 34 5.45 -2.79 12.47
N LYS A 35 4.94 -1.55 12.49
CA LYS A 35 3.69 -1.17 13.18
C LYS A 35 2.43 -1.47 12.36
N ARG A 36 2.57 -1.97 11.13
CA ARG A 36 1.47 -2.14 10.15
C ARG A 36 0.72 -0.85 9.86
N ASP A 37 1.39 0.29 10.00
CA ASP A 37 0.85 1.59 9.60
C ASP A 37 1.05 1.78 8.09
N PHE A 38 0.27 1.04 7.31
CA PHE A 38 0.36 1.06 5.85
C PHE A 38 -0.06 2.40 5.24
N THR A 39 -1.02 3.10 5.86
CA THR A 39 -1.44 4.43 5.42
C THR A 39 -0.31 5.45 5.64
N GLY A 40 0.35 5.41 6.80
CA GLY A 40 1.53 6.22 7.06
C GLY A 40 2.68 5.91 6.10
N ALA A 41 2.93 4.62 5.83
CA ALA A 41 3.96 4.19 4.88
C ALA A 41 3.69 4.70 3.47
N ILE A 42 2.45 4.57 2.96
CA ILE A 42 2.04 5.12 1.67
C ILE A 42 2.28 6.62 1.61
N THR A 43 1.86 7.36 2.64
CA THR A 43 2.01 8.82 2.69
C THR A 43 3.49 9.22 2.63
N LEU A 44 4.35 8.50 3.36
CA LEU A 44 5.80 8.74 3.34
C LEU A 44 6.39 8.47 1.94
N LEU A 45 6.04 7.34 1.32
CA LEU A 45 6.56 6.92 0.02
C LEU A 45 6.09 7.86 -1.10
N GLU A 46 4.80 8.21 -1.14
CA GLU A 46 4.26 9.18 -2.10
C GLU A 46 4.93 10.55 -1.95
N PHE A 47 5.12 11.02 -0.70
CA PHE A 47 5.81 12.27 -0.45
C PHE A 47 7.23 12.25 -1.01
N LYS A 48 8.02 11.19 -0.72
CA LYS A 48 9.37 11.01 -1.25
C LYS A 48 9.40 11.01 -2.78
N ARG A 49 8.49 10.26 -3.41
CA ARG A 49 8.30 10.25 -4.88
C ARG A 49 8.03 11.65 -5.42
N HIS A 50 7.13 12.40 -4.80
CA HIS A 50 6.77 13.75 -5.25
C HIS A 50 7.90 14.77 -5.14
N VAL A 51 8.77 14.64 -4.14
CA VAL A 51 9.94 15.54 -3.97
C VAL A 51 11.18 15.07 -4.72
N GLY A 52 11.09 13.95 -5.46
CA GLY A 52 12.21 13.39 -6.24
C GLY A 52 13.23 12.63 -5.40
N GLU A 53 12.88 12.27 -4.17
CA GLU A 53 13.68 11.42 -3.26
C GLU A 53 13.18 9.97 -3.28
N GLU A 54 12.71 9.49 -4.45
CA GLU A 54 12.25 8.12 -4.61
C GLU A 54 13.39 7.14 -4.37
N GLU A 55 13.15 6.16 -3.49
CA GLU A 55 14.10 5.10 -3.18
C GLU A 55 13.84 3.88 -4.08
N GLU A 56 14.84 3.01 -4.20
CA GLU A 56 14.65 1.68 -4.80
C GLU A 56 13.49 0.96 -4.10
N ASP A 57 12.75 0.14 -4.86
CA ASP A 57 11.59 -0.60 -4.36
C ASP A 57 10.40 0.27 -3.90
N THR A 58 10.35 1.57 -4.20
CA THR A 58 9.19 2.42 -3.83
C THR A 58 7.88 1.86 -4.37
N ASN A 59 7.83 1.41 -5.63
CA ASN A 59 6.65 0.77 -6.22
C ASN A 59 6.30 -0.56 -5.53
N LEU A 60 7.30 -1.38 -5.16
CA LEU A 60 7.10 -2.61 -4.40
C LEU A 60 6.43 -2.31 -3.03
N TRP A 61 6.92 -1.33 -2.30
CA TRP A 61 6.40 -1.00 -0.97
C TRP A 61 5.05 -0.29 -1.00
N LEU A 62 4.79 0.55 -2.00
CA LEU A 62 3.45 1.12 -2.22
C LEU A 62 2.44 0.01 -2.54
N GLY A 63 2.80 -0.91 -3.44
CA GLY A 63 1.99 -2.08 -3.75
C GLY A 63 1.72 -2.95 -2.53
N TYR A 64 2.75 -3.19 -1.71
CA TYR A 64 2.65 -3.96 -0.47
C TYR A 64 1.67 -3.33 0.52
N CYS A 65 1.83 -2.03 0.77
CA CYS A 65 0.95 -1.31 1.68
C CYS A 65 -0.49 -1.27 1.17
N ALA A 66 -0.71 -1.00 -0.13
CA ALA A 66 -2.03 -0.99 -0.74
C ALA A 66 -2.71 -2.37 -0.64
N PHE A 67 -1.97 -3.44 -0.94
CA PHE A 67 -2.46 -4.82 -0.82
C PHE A 67 -2.91 -5.13 0.61
N HIS A 68 -2.11 -4.75 1.61
CA HIS A 68 -2.43 -4.98 3.02
C HIS A 68 -3.58 -4.11 3.56
N LEU A 69 -3.90 -3.00 2.88
CA LEU A 69 -5.12 -2.21 3.11
C LEU A 69 -6.36 -2.77 2.37
N GLY A 70 -6.20 -3.81 1.55
CA GLY A 70 -7.26 -4.38 0.73
C GLY A 70 -7.53 -3.61 -0.57
N ASP A 71 -6.72 -2.58 -0.87
CA ASP A 71 -6.80 -1.87 -2.14
C ASP A 71 -6.00 -2.61 -3.22
N TYR A 72 -6.56 -3.74 -3.65
CA TYR A 72 -5.91 -4.63 -4.61
C TYR A 72 -5.77 -4.00 -6.00
N LYS A 73 -6.61 -3.02 -6.36
CA LYS A 73 -6.52 -2.33 -7.65
C LYS A 73 -5.30 -1.42 -7.67
N ARG A 74 -5.12 -0.62 -6.63
CA ARG A 74 -3.93 0.20 -6.49
C ARG A 74 -2.67 -0.67 -6.37
N ALA A 75 -2.73 -1.74 -5.58
CA ALA A 75 -1.59 -2.67 -5.47
C ALA A 75 -1.17 -3.23 -6.83
N LEU A 76 -2.16 -3.58 -7.67
CA LEU A 76 -1.90 -4.06 -9.02
C LEU A 76 -1.14 -3.04 -9.85
N GLU A 77 -1.57 -1.78 -9.86
CA GLU A 77 -0.92 -0.71 -10.61
C GLU A 77 0.55 -0.50 -10.19
N GLU A 78 0.80 -0.41 -8.87
CA GLU A 78 2.15 -0.20 -8.34
C GLU A 78 3.05 -1.42 -8.65
N TYR A 79 2.55 -2.64 -8.52
CA TYR A 79 3.32 -3.84 -8.87
C TYR A 79 3.58 -3.96 -10.38
N GLU A 80 2.61 -3.67 -11.23
CA GLU A 80 2.85 -3.64 -12.69
C GLU A 80 3.88 -2.58 -13.07
N ASN A 81 3.91 -1.44 -12.39
CA ASN A 81 4.94 -0.43 -12.58
C ASN A 81 6.31 -0.92 -12.11
N ALA A 82 6.39 -1.57 -10.94
CA ALA A 82 7.62 -2.19 -10.45
C ALA A 82 8.18 -3.22 -11.45
N THR A 83 7.33 -4.00 -12.13
CA THR A 83 7.79 -4.98 -13.14
C THR A 83 8.44 -4.36 -14.38
N LYS A 84 8.28 -3.06 -14.61
CA LYS A 84 8.86 -2.34 -15.75
C LYS A 84 10.23 -1.72 -15.42
N GLU A 85 10.63 -1.73 -14.16
CA GLU A 85 11.93 -1.19 -13.72
C GLU A 85 13.07 -2.13 -14.10
N GLU A 86 14.22 -1.57 -14.50
CA GLU A 86 15.41 -2.36 -14.89
C GLU A 86 15.91 -3.23 -13.74
N ASN A 87 15.86 -2.72 -12.51
CA ASN A 87 16.25 -3.41 -11.28
C ASN A 87 15.03 -3.96 -10.51
N CYS A 88 14.02 -4.46 -11.22
CA CYS A 88 12.83 -5.02 -10.60
C CYS A 88 13.17 -6.10 -9.57
N ASN A 89 12.76 -5.86 -8.32
CA ASN A 89 12.95 -6.81 -7.24
C ASN A 89 12.20 -8.12 -7.48
N SER A 90 12.89 -9.25 -7.26
CA SER A 90 12.34 -10.59 -7.51
C SER A 90 11.05 -10.90 -6.74
N GLU A 91 10.80 -10.21 -5.61
CA GLU A 91 9.58 -10.37 -4.80
C GLU A 91 8.35 -9.75 -5.46
N VAL A 92 8.51 -8.80 -6.39
CA VAL A 92 7.41 -8.13 -7.09
C VAL A 92 6.51 -9.16 -7.77
N TRP A 93 7.09 -10.17 -8.42
CA TRP A 93 6.32 -11.16 -9.18
C TRP A 93 5.40 -12.01 -8.30
N VAL A 94 5.84 -12.45 -7.12
CA VAL A 94 4.96 -13.24 -6.23
C VAL A 94 3.86 -12.38 -5.61
N ASN A 95 4.16 -11.12 -5.31
CA ASN A 95 3.18 -10.18 -4.78
C ASN A 95 2.15 -9.75 -5.84
N LEU A 96 2.59 -9.52 -7.07
CA LEU A 96 1.72 -9.28 -8.22
C LEU A 96 0.80 -10.48 -8.47
N ALA A 97 1.36 -11.70 -8.42
CA ALA A 97 0.61 -12.93 -8.60
C ALA A 97 -0.46 -13.11 -7.51
N CYS A 98 -0.14 -12.82 -6.25
CA CYS A 98 -1.12 -12.78 -5.15
C CYS A 98 -2.20 -11.72 -5.42
N THR A 99 -1.81 -10.52 -5.88
CA THR A 99 -2.75 -9.44 -6.18
C THR A 99 -3.75 -9.83 -7.27
N TYR A 100 -3.28 -10.41 -8.38
CA TYR A 100 -4.16 -10.97 -9.41
C TYR A 100 -5.10 -12.05 -8.85
N PHE A 101 -4.61 -12.91 -7.96
CA PHE A 101 -5.44 -13.95 -7.33
C PHE A 101 -6.58 -13.33 -6.51
N PHE A 102 -6.31 -12.32 -5.69
CA PHE A 102 -7.33 -11.62 -4.90
C PHE A 102 -8.33 -10.82 -5.75
N LEU A 103 -7.91 -10.38 -6.95
CA LEU A 103 -8.79 -9.77 -7.95
C LEU A 103 -9.57 -10.80 -8.80
N GLY A 104 -9.36 -12.10 -8.59
CA GLY A 104 -10.01 -13.17 -9.37
C GLY A 104 -9.43 -13.40 -10.77
N MET A 105 -8.30 -12.75 -11.07
CA MET A 105 -7.58 -12.81 -12.35
C MET A 105 -6.64 -14.02 -12.39
N TYR A 106 -7.20 -15.23 -12.27
CA TYR A 106 -6.43 -16.45 -11.99
C TYR A 106 -5.40 -16.82 -13.08
N LYS A 107 -5.69 -16.57 -14.36
CA LYS A 107 -4.74 -16.83 -15.46
C LYS A 107 -3.49 -15.94 -15.34
N GLN A 108 -3.70 -14.66 -15.03
CA GLN A 108 -2.62 -13.70 -14.81
C GLN A 108 -1.84 -14.01 -13.54
N ALA A 109 -2.55 -14.42 -12.48
CA ALA A 109 -1.94 -14.87 -11.23
C ALA A 109 -1.01 -16.06 -11.44
N GLU A 110 -1.42 -17.06 -12.21
CA GLU A 110 -0.59 -18.22 -12.54
C GLU A 110 0.65 -17.82 -13.35
N ALA A 111 0.47 -17.03 -14.41
CA ALA A 111 1.58 -16.55 -15.25
C ALA A 111 2.62 -15.75 -14.45
N ALA A 112 2.17 -14.84 -13.57
CA ALA A 112 3.06 -14.08 -12.69
C ALA A 112 3.70 -14.99 -11.62
N GLY A 113 2.95 -15.96 -11.10
CA GLY A 113 3.45 -16.93 -10.11
C GLY A 113 4.60 -17.79 -10.65
N PHE A 114 4.55 -18.18 -11.93
CA PHE A 114 5.65 -18.91 -12.58
C PHE A 114 6.87 -18.04 -12.93
N LYS A 115 6.70 -16.72 -13.10
CA LYS A 115 7.82 -15.77 -13.23
C LYS A 115 8.52 -15.51 -11.90
N ALA A 116 7.79 -15.63 -10.79
CA ALA A 116 8.35 -15.42 -9.47
C ALA A 116 9.40 -16.47 -9.10
N SER A 117 10.36 -16.06 -8.28
CA SER A 117 11.32 -16.98 -7.67
C SER A 117 10.62 -18.01 -6.79
N LYS A 118 11.19 -19.23 -6.73
CA LYS A 118 10.62 -20.31 -5.93
C LYS A 118 10.64 -19.95 -4.45
N SER A 119 9.46 -19.96 -3.83
CA SER A 119 9.30 -19.63 -2.42
C SER A 119 8.12 -20.39 -1.82
N ARG A 120 8.04 -20.43 -0.48
CA ARG A 120 6.88 -21.00 0.21
C ARG A 120 5.57 -20.30 -0.17
N LEU A 121 5.63 -18.98 -0.38
CA LEU A 121 4.48 -18.18 -0.78
C LEU A 121 4.03 -18.54 -2.21
N GLN A 122 4.97 -18.63 -3.14
CA GLN A 122 4.70 -19.06 -4.52
C GLN A 122 4.06 -20.46 -4.55
N ASN A 123 4.64 -21.43 -3.84
CA ASN A 123 4.11 -22.80 -3.78
C ASN A 123 2.67 -22.81 -3.26
N ARG A 124 2.39 -22.04 -2.21
CA ARG A 124 1.03 -21.91 -1.65
C ARG A 124 0.07 -21.27 -2.64
N LEU A 125 0.49 -20.21 -3.33
CA LEU A 125 -0.32 -19.54 -4.35
C LEU A 125 -0.69 -20.49 -5.49
N LEU A 126 0.30 -21.18 -6.06
CA LEU A 126 0.09 -22.14 -7.16
C LEU A 126 -0.81 -23.31 -6.73
N PHE A 127 -0.67 -23.79 -5.48
CA PHE A 127 -1.58 -24.79 -4.92
C PHE A 127 -3.03 -24.28 -4.87
N HIS A 128 -3.26 -23.05 -4.41
CA HIS A 128 -4.62 -22.46 -4.38
C HIS A 128 -5.19 -22.24 -5.79
N LEU A 129 -4.36 -21.84 -6.76
CA LEU A 129 -4.76 -21.68 -8.15
C LEU A 129 -5.18 -23.02 -8.76
N ALA A 130 -4.42 -24.09 -8.55
CA ALA A 130 -4.78 -25.43 -9.02
C ALA A 130 -6.16 -25.87 -8.50
N HIS A 131 -6.44 -25.65 -7.22
CA HIS A 131 -7.77 -25.92 -6.64
C HIS A 131 -8.88 -25.09 -7.30
N LYS A 132 -8.63 -23.80 -7.59
CA LYS A 132 -9.61 -22.94 -8.26
C LYS A 132 -9.90 -23.39 -9.70
N HIS A 133 -8.92 -23.96 -10.41
CA HIS A 133 -9.15 -24.53 -11.74
C HIS A 133 -10.00 -25.80 -11.68
N ILE A 134 -9.80 -26.66 -10.67
CA ILE A 134 -10.67 -27.83 -10.42
C ILE A 134 -12.11 -27.36 -10.20
N GLU A 135 -12.33 -26.40 -9.29
CA GLU A 135 -13.66 -25.87 -8.98
C GLU A 135 -14.37 -25.29 -10.22
N LYS A 136 -13.62 -24.68 -11.14
CA LYS A 136 -14.16 -24.08 -12.37
C LYS A 136 -14.27 -25.05 -13.54
N GLY A 137 -13.91 -26.33 -13.37
CA GLY A 137 -13.94 -27.34 -14.44
C GLY A 137 -12.99 -27.02 -15.60
N GLN A 138 -11.88 -26.33 -15.33
CA GLN A 138 -10.92 -25.87 -16.35
C GLN A 138 -9.72 -26.81 -16.52
N ILE A 139 -9.83 -28.04 -16.03
CA ILE A 139 -8.78 -29.06 -16.17
C ILE A 139 -9.32 -30.13 -17.11
N ASN A 140 -8.77 -30.15 -18.33
CA ASN A 140 -8.96 -31.20 -19.32
C ASN A 140 -7.72 -32.09 -19.34
#